data_AF-A0A2T2U180-F1
#
_entry.id   AF-A0A2T2U180-F1
#
_cell.length_a   1.000
_cell.length_b   1.000
_cell.length_c   1.000
_cell.angle_alpha   90.00
_cell.angle_beta   90.00
_cell.angle_gamma   90.00
#
_symmetry.space_group_name_H-M   'P 1'
#
loop_
_entity.id
_entity.type
_entity.pdbx_description
1 polymer ?
#
loop_
_entity_poly.entity_id
_entity_poly.type
_entity_poly.pdbx_seq_one_letter_code
_entity_poly.pdbx_strand_id
1 'polypeptide(L)' 'MPRVEHTGIAVRDVDAVVKTFRELLGTEPYKAETVANQQVRTHYFITSPNPTPTSRSSSSMHD' A
#
# COMPACT_ATOMS: atom_id res chain seq x y z
N MET A 1 2.59 24.39 14.75
CA MET A 1 1.53 24.08 13.76
C MET A 1 1.30 22.58 13.77
N PRO A 2 0.06 22.08 13.85
CA PRO A 2 -0.22 20.65 13.83
C PRO A 2 0.08 20.06 12.45
N ARG A 3 0.88 18.99 12.42
CA ARG A 3 1.21 18.23 11.21
C ARG A 3 0.47 16.90 11.27
N VAL A 4 -0.22 16.55 10.19
CA VAL A 4 -0.88 15.25 10.08
C VAL A 4 0.16 14.26 9.58
N GLU A 5 0.59 13.36 10.46
CA GLU A 5 1.60 12.34 10.16
C GLU A 5 1.00 11.11 9.47
N HIS A 6 -0.25 10.76 9.81
CA HIS A 6 -0.99 9.67 9.18
C HIS A 6 -2.49 9.92 9.18
N THR A 7 -3.18 9.33 8.20
CA THR A 7 -4.65 9.30 8.14
C THR A 7 -5.09 7.83 8.09
N GLY A 8 -5.88 7.40 9.08
CA GLY A 8 -6.50 6.08 9.08
C GLY A 8 -7.86 6.12 8.39
N ILE A 9 -8.13 5.16 7.50
CA ILE A 9 -9.42 5.01 6.82
C ILE A 9 -9.97 3.62 7.16
N ALA A 10 -11.15 3.57 7.78
CA ALA A 10 -11.86 2.32 8.02
C ALA A 10 -12.58 1.89 6.74
N VAL A 11 -12.30 0.66 6.29
CA VAL A 11 -12.84 0.13 5.03
C VAL A 11 -13.50 -1.23 5.29
N ARG A 12 -14.55 -1.55 4.53
CA ARG A 12 -15.26 -2.84 4.66
C ARG A 12 -14.44 -4.01 4.10
N ASP A 13 -13.75 -3.77 2.99
CA ASP A 13 -12.91 -4.76 2.32
C ASP A 13 -11.58 -4.12 1.99
N VAL A 14 -10.52 -4.60 2.65
CA VAL A 14 -9.18 -4.05 2.49
C VAL A 14 -8.53 -4.53 1.19
N ASP A 15 -8.89 -5.73 0.72
CA ASP A 15 -8.31 -6.32 -0.48
C ASP A 15 -8.81 -5.59 -1.73
N ALA A 16 -10.10 -5.20 -1.73
CA ALA A 16 -10.66 -4.31 -2.75
C ALA A 16 -9.96 -2.95 -2.79
N VAL A 17 -9.68 -2.36 -1.63
CA VAL A 17 -9.00 -1.06 -1.52
C VAL A 17 -7.57 -1.15 -1.99
N VAL A 18 -6.81 -2.17 -1.59
CA VAL A 18 -5.44 -2.41 -2.07
C VAL A 18 -5.40 -2.50 -3.60
N LYS A 19 -6.35 -3.23 -4.21
CA LYS A 19 -6.49 -3.30 -5.67
C LYS A 19 -6.71 -1.92 -6.29
N THR A 20 -7.63 -1.12 -5.75
CA THR A 20 -7.88 0.24 -6.24
C THR A 20 -6.66 1.15 -6.10
N PHE A 21 -5.94 1.10 -4.97
CA PHE A 21 -4.72 1.88 -4.77
C PHE A 21 -3.61 1.46 -5.74
N ARG A 22 -3.48 0.16 -6.01
CA ARG A 22 -2.54 -0.36 -7.01
C ARG A 22 -2.90 0.09 -8.43
N GLU A 23 -4.18 0.07 -8.79
CA GLU A 23 -4.65 0.45 -10.13
C GLU A 23 -4.57 1.96 -10.37
N LEU A 24 -4.93 2.78 -9.37
CA LEU A 24 -4.96 4.23 -9.50
C LEU A 24 -3.59 4.89 -9.27
N LEU A 25 -2.82 4.38 -8.30
CA LEU A 25 -1.58 5.02 -7.84
C LEU A 25 -0.34 4.14 -8.03
N GLY A 26 -0.47 2.92 -8.55
CA GLY A 26 0.66 2.00 -8.70
C GLY A 26 1.33 1.64 -7.36
N THR A 27 0.63 1.84 -6.24
CA THR A 27 1.20 1.73 -4.89
C THR A 27 0.64 0.52 -4.18
N GLU A 28 1.53 -0.27 -3.58
CA GLU A 28 1.17 -1.40 -2.74
C GLU A 28 1.40 -1.08 -1.26
N PRO A 29 0.65 -1.71 -0.34
CA PRO A 29 0.89 -1.55 1.08
C PRO A 29 2.28 -2.13 1.42
N TYR A 30 3.10 -1.34 2.11
CA TYR A 30 4.44 -1.80 2.52
C TYR A 30 4.42 -2.62 3.81
N LYS A 31 3.35 -2.48 4.60
CA LYS A 31 3.14 -3.21 5.86
C LYS A 31 1.68 -3.56 6.01
N ALA A 32 1.40 -4.79 6.40
CA ALA A 32 0.09 -5.25 6.83
C ALA A 32 0.20 -5.79 8.26
N GLU A 33 -0.71 -5.39 9.13
CA GLU A 33 -0.74 -5.84 10.52
C GLU A 33 -2.15 -6.30 10.86
N THR A 34 -2.26 -7.52 11.40
CA THR A 34 -3.52 -8.08 11.84
C THR A 34 -3.54 -8.12 13.36
N VAL A 35 -4.38 -7.29 13.96
CA VAL A 35 -4.55 -7.25 15.41
C VAL A 35 -5.71 -8.18 15.76
N ALA A 36 -5.40 -9.46 15.98
CA ALA A 36 -6.41 -10.50 16.21
C ALA A 36 -7.36 -10.17 17.37
N ASN A 37 -6.83 -9.57 18.44
CA ASN A 37 -7.62 -9.19 19.62
C ASN A 37 -8.66 -8.08 19.34
N GLN A 38 -8.41 -7.26 18.31
CA GLN A 38 -9.33 -6.20 17.88
C GLN A 38 -10.09 -6.59 16.60
N GLN A 39 -9.82 -7.76 16.03
CA GLN A 39 -10.35 -8.23 14.75
C GLN A 39 -10.17 -7.22 13.60
N VAL A 40 -9.10 -6.40 13.64
CA VAL A 40 -8.79 -5.39 12.61
C VAL A 40 -7.55 -5.80 11.80
N ARG A 41 -7.63 -5.61 10.49
CA ARG A 41 -6.50 -5.69 9.54
C ARG A 41 -6.15 -4.28 9.08
N THR A 42 -4.96 -3.80 9.42
CA THR A 42 -4.47 -2.46 9.04
C THR A 42 -3.39 -2.60 7.97
N HIS A 43 -3.53 -1.85 6.88
CA HIS A 43 -2.52 -1.79 5.82
C HIS A 43 -1.96 -0.37 5.75
N TYR A 44 -0.64 -0.26 5.71
CA TYR A 44 0.07 1.01 5.68
C TYR A 44 0.58 1.28 4.27
N PHE A 45 0.35 2.49 3.78
CA PHE A 45 0.76 2.97 2.47
C PHE A 45 1.69 4.17 2.64
N ILE A 46 2.72 4.28 1.79
CA ILE A 46 3.59 5.45 1.71
C ILE A 46 3.21 6.21 0.44
N THR A 47 2.78 7.46 0.59
CA THR A 47 2.38 8.34 -0.52
C THR A 47 3.46 9.37 -0.88
N SER A 48 4.70 9.16 -0.43
CA SER A 48 5.79 10.10 -0.68
C SER A 48 6.04 10.25 -2.19
N PRO A 49 6.19 11.47 -2.72
CA PRO A 49 6.38 11.73 -4.16
C PRO A 49 7.77 11.31 -4.69
N ASN A 50 8.48 10.42 -4.00
CA ASN A 50 9.73 9.85 -4.47
C ASN A 50 9.49 8.38 -4.86
N PRO A 51 8.92 8.10 -6.04
CA PRO A 51 8.66 6.75 -6.48
C PRO A 51 9.97 6.11 -6.94
N THR A 52 10.56 5.26 -6.10
CA THR A 52 11.44 4.21 -6.63
C THR A 52 11.15 2.87 -5.96
N PRO A 53 10.14 2.14 -6.41
CA PRO A 53 10.24 0.70 -6.53
C PRO A 53 10.73 0.41 -7.96
N THR A 54 12.05 0.45 -8.19
CA THR A 54 12.66 -0.28 -9.31
C THR A 54 12.44 -1.77 -9.02
N SER A 55 11.28 -2.29 -9.42
CA SER A 55 11.18 -3.69 -9.80
C SER A 55 11.40 -3.74 -11.30
N ARG A 56 12.67 -3.62 -11.71
CA ARG A 56 13.09 -4.05 -13.05
C ARG A 56 12.97 -5.57 -13.03
N SER A 57 11.83 -6.10 -13.45
CA SER A 57 11.77 -7.48 -13.91
C SER A 57 12.51 -7.53 -15.25
N SER A 58 13.83 -7.67 -15.18
CA SER A 58 14.66 -7.95 -16.36
C SER A 58 14.44 -9.41 -16.75
N SER A 59 13.33 -9.69 -17.43
CA SER A 59 13.18 -10.91 -18.22
C SER A 59 13.84 -10.67 -19.57
N SER A 60 15.17 -10.75 -19.58
CA SER A 60 15.97 -10.88 -20.79
C SER A 60 16.02 -12.36 -21.16
N MET A 61 15.27 -12.76 -22.18
CA MET A 61 15.56 -13.88 -23.07
C MET A 61 15.09 -13.38 -24.45
N HIS A 62 15.89 -12.56 -25.14
CA HIS A 62 16.82 -12.97 -26.21
C HIS A 62 16.22 -14.03 -27.15
N ASP A 63 16.06 -13.59 -28.40
CA ASP A 63 15.87 -14.36 -29.65
C ASP A 63 16.45 -15.77 -29.63
#